data_AF-A0A3D4TB11-F1
#
_entry.id   AF-A0A3D4TB11-F1
#
_cell.length_a   1.000
_cell.length_b   1.000
_cell.length_c   1.000
_cell.angle_alpha   90.00
_cell.angle_beta   90.00
_cell.angle_gamma   90.00
#
_symmetry.space_group_name_H-M   'P 1'
#
loop_
_entity.id
_entity.type
_entity.pdbx_description
1 polymer ?
#
loop_
_entity_poly.entity_id
_entity_poly.type
_entity_poly.pdbx_seq_one_letter_code
_entity_poly.pdbx_strand_id
1 'polypeptide(L)'
;MTNIIVMSSVEDELYRKQSDMVTIEQQKPVLELHLEHELWIKELLFWKEEIAVMEKYLAQVNAWLNTLESKAGVEHFQNQFIRQREVIDELKHEIRVNEESLSARLSNLTGPEADTKRLVDHDVTREKVLITRKIYQDLKEEYRNWLVRIL
;
A
#
# COMPACT_ATOMS: atom_id res chain seq x y z
N MET A 1 22.17 38.84 28.12
CA MET A 1 22.14 38.93 26.65
C MET A 1 22.71 37.63 26.12
N THR A 2 21.78 36.83 25.60
CA THR A 2 21.88 35.74 24.62
C THR A 2 23.18 34.95 24.55
N ASN A 3 23.16 33.78 25.19
CA ASN A 3 23.90 32.59 24.75
C ASN A 3 23.63 32.36 23.26
N ILE A 4 24.60 32.66 22.40
CA ILE A 4 24.65 32.05 21.07
C ILE A 4 25.67 30.92 21.20
N ILE A 5 25.10 29.74 21.32
CA ILE A 5 25.77 28.47 21.53
C ILE A 5 26.83 28.30 20.44
N VAL A 6 28.09 28.14 20.85
CA VAL A 6 29.10 27.47 20.03
C VAL A 6 28.63 26.01 19.93
N MET A 7 27.67 25.75 19.05
CA MET A 7 27.23 24.39 18.73
C MET A 7 28.43 23.72 18.07
N SER A 8 28.80 22.59 18.63
CA SER A 8 30.06 21.94 18.35
C SER A 8 30.14 21.51 16.88
N SER A 9 31.34 21.50 16.30
CA SER A 9 31.61 20.87 15.00
C SER A 9 31.09 19.43 14.90
N VAL A 10 30.81 18.79 16.05
CA VAL A 10 30.24 17.45 16.17
C VAL A 10 28.72 17.46 15.98
N GLU A 11 28.01 18.52 16.41
CA GLU A 11 26.56 18.67 16.18
C GLU A 11 26.27 18.97 14.70
N ASP A 12 27.06 19.83 14.05
CA ASP A 12 26.95 20.07 12.60
C ASP A 12 27.27 18.81 11.78
N GLU A 13 28.25 17.99 12.20
CA GLU A 13 28.50 16.68 11.60
C GLU A 13 27.38 15.67 11.90
N LEU A 14 26.73 15.75 13.06
CA LEU A 14 25.61 14.89 13.42
C LEU A 14 24.36 15.26 12.61
N TYR A 15 24.06 16.55 12.44
CA TYR A 15 22.99 17.03 11.56
C TYR A 15 23.29 16.75 10.08
N ARG A 16 24.55 16.83 9.64
CA ARG A 16 24.97 16.43 8.29
C ARG A 16 24.85 14.92 8.08
N LYS A 17 25.28 14.10 9.04
CA LYS A 17 25.08 12.64 9.01
C LYS A 17 23.61 12.25 9.07
N GLN A 18 22.77 12.99 9.80
CA GLN A 18 21.34 12.73 9.90
C GLN A 18 20.58 13.22 8.65
N SER A 19 21.08 14.27 7.99
CA SER A 19 20.66 14.72 6.66
C SER A 19 21.16 13.79 5.54
N ASP A 20 22.31 13.15 5.69
CA ASP A 20 22.82 12.13 4.76
C ASP A 20 22.18 10.74 5.03
N MET A 21 21.52 10.59 6.20
CA MET A 21 20.60 9.49 6.52
C MET A 21 19.18 9.77 5.99
N VAL A 22 19.00 10.84 5.20
CA VAL A 22 17.80 11.06 4.39
C VAL A 22 17.93 10.20 3.13
N THR A 23 17.14 9.12 3.12
CA THR A 23 16.78 8.28 1.98
C THR A 23 17.94 8.02 1.02
N ILE A 24 18.77 7.02 1.34
CA ILE A 24 19.50 6.32 0.28
C ILE A 24 18.42 5.76 -0.64
N GLU A 25 18.11 6.46 -1.74
CA GLU A 25 17.23 5.97 -2.80
C GLU A 25 17.80 4.62 -3.24
N GLN A 26 17.21 3.52 -2.72
CA GLN A 26 17.74 2.20 -2.96
C GLN A 26 17.59 1.93 -4.45
N GLN A 27 18.67 1.58 -5.12
CA GLN A 27 18.60 1.27 -6.53
C GLN A 27 18.41 -0.24 -6.72
N LYS A 28 17.25 -0.62 -7.27
CA LYS A 28 16.92 -2.01 -7.56
C LYS A 28 17.08 -2.34 -9.04
N PRO A 29 17.46 -3.59 -9.38
CA PRO A 29 17.39 -4.09 -10.75
C PRO A 29 15.99 -3.89 -11.33
N VAL A 30 15.92 -3.50 -12.59
CA VAL A 30 14.62 -3.24 -13.26
C VAL A 30 13.73 -4.48 -13.28
N LEU A 31 14.30 -5.67 -13.48
CA LEU A 31 13.54 -6.92 -13.39
C LEU A 31 12.90 -7.12 -12.01
N GLU A 32 13.60 -6.75 -10.94
CA GLU A 32 13.07 -6.84 -9.57
C GLU A 32 11.88 -5.89 -9.38
N LEU A 33 11.99 -4.65 -9.86
CA LEU A 33 10.91 -3.66 -9.82
C LEU A 33 9.66 -4.13 -10.59
N HIS A 34 9.85 -4.66 -11.81
CA HIS A 34 8.76 -5.19 -12.63
C HIS A 34 8.05 -6.36 -11.93
N LEU A 35 8.81 -7.33 -11.42
CA LEU A 35 8.25 -8.48 -10.71
C LEU A 35 7.48 -8.06 -9.45
N GLU A 36 7.97 -7.05 -8.74
CA GLU A 36 7.33 -6.52 -7.55
C GLU A 36 6.01 -5.80 -7.89
N HIS A 37 5.97 -4.98 -8.94
CA HIS A 37 4.73 -4.38 -9.44
C HIS A 37 3.69 -5.43 -9.84
N GLU A 38 4.10 -6.46 -10.58
CA GLU A 38 3.22 -7.56 -10.99
C GLU A 38 2.67 -8.33 -9.79
N LEU A 39 3.49 -8.55 -8.76
CA LEU A 39 3.05 -9.18 -7.52
C LEU A 39 2.01 -8.32 -6.81
N TRP A 40 2.27 -7.02 -6.66
CA TRP A 40 1.33 -6.10 -5.99
C TRP A 40 0.00 -6.01 -6.73
N ILE A 41 -0.01 -5.96 -8.07
CA ILE A 41 -1.24 -5.95 -8.85
C ILE A 41 -2.06 -7.23 -8.56
N LYS A 42 -1.41 -8.39 -8.51
CA LYS A 42 -2.09 -9.66 -8.21
C LYS A 42 -2.66 -9.69 -6.79
N GLU A 43 -1.89 -9.21 -5.81
CA GLU A 43 -2.38 -9.09 -4.43
C GLU A 43 -3.59 -8.16 -4.31
N LEU A 44 -3.53 -6.99 -4.95
CA LEU A 44 -4.62 -6.02 -4.97
C LEU A 44 -5.90 -6.59 -5.62
N LEU A 45 -5.77 -7.31 -6.73
CA LEU A 45 -6.89 -7.98 -7.38
C LEU A 45 -7.49 -9.06 -6.47
N PHE A 46 -6.64 -9.86 -5.82
CA PHE A 46 -7.09 -10.87 -4.87
C PHE A 46 -7.87 -10.26 -3.70
N TRP A 47 -7.37 -9.18 -3.09
CA TRP A 47 -8.08 -8.49 -2.00
C TRP A 47 -9.41 -7.93 -2.47
N LYS A 48 -9.48 -7.38 -3.69
CA LYS A 48 -10.73 -6.87 -4.27
C LYS A 48 -11.77 -7.96 -4.44
N GLU A 49 -11.37 -9.13 -4.94
CA GLU A 49 -12.25 -10.30 -5.07
C GLU A 49 -12.72 -10.80 -3.71
N GLU A 50 -11.82 -10.84 -2.72
CA GLU A 50 -12.19 -11.27 -1.37
C GLU A 50 -13.18 -10.30 -0.70
N ILE A 51 -13.00 -8.99 -0.88
CA ILE A 51 -13.98 -7.98 -0.43
C ILE A 51 -15.34 -8.22 -1.09
N ALA A 52 -15.38 -8.52 -2.40
CA ALA A 52 -16.64 -8.81 -3.07
C ALA A 52 -17.33 -10.08 -2.52
N VAL A 53 -16.57 -11.08 -2.08
CA VAL A 53 -17.12 -12.27 -1.40
C VAL A 53 -17.66 -11.90 -0.02
N MET A 54 -16.91 -11.13 0.77
CA MET A 54 -17.35 -10.65 2.09
C MET A 54 -18.62 -9.81 2.00
N GLU A 55 -18.71 -8.92 1.01
CA GLU A 55 -19.89 -8.08 0.73
C GLU A 55 -21.12 -8.93 0.39
N LYS A 56 -20.98 -9.94 -0.47
CA LYS A 56 -22.06 -10.89 -0.78
C LYS A 56 -22.52 -11.66 0.45
N TYR A 57 -21.59 -12.06 1.32
CA TYR A 57 -21.95 -12.74 2.56
C TYR A 57 -22.64 -11.79 3.54
N LEU A 58 -22.16 -10.56 3.68
CA LEU A 58 -22.78 -9.53 4.51
C LEU A 58 -24.23 -9.26 4.08
N ALA A 59 -24.47 -9.15 2.77
CA ALA A 59 -25.82 -8.98 2.22
C ALA A 59 -26.75 -10.14 2.57
N GLN A 60 -26.25 -11.38 2.53
CA GLN A 60 -27.01 -12.56 2.94
C GLN A 60 -27.31 -12.52 4.44
N VAL A 61 -26.32 -12.25 5.29
CA VAL A 61 -26.51 -12.21 6.75
C VAL A 61 -27.48 -11.09 7.14
N ASN A 62 -27.41 -9.94 6.50
CA ASN A 62 -28.27 -8.79 6.76
C ASN A 62 -29.78 -9.09 6.64
N ALA A 63 -30.17 -10.09 5.85
CA ALA A 63 -31.57 -10.49 5.69
C ALA A 63 -32.19 -11.04 7.01
N TRP A 64 -31.37 -11.60 7.90
CA TRP A 64 -31.82 -12.23 9.14
C TRP A 64 -31.62 -11.34 10.37
N LEU A 65 -30.79 -10.29 10.24
CA LEU A 65 -30.45 -9.36 11.31
C LEU A 65 -31.56 -8.34 11.52
N ASN A 66 -32.01 -8.16 12.77
CA ASN A 66 -33.14 -7.29 13.12
C ASN A 66 -32.85 -6.29 14.26
N THR A 67 -31.68 -6.35 14.89
CA THR A 67 -31.32 -5.41 15.97
C THR A 67 -30.66 -4.16 15.39
N LEU A 68 -30.84 -3.02 16.04
CA LEU A 68 -30.22 -1.76 15.63
C LEU A 68 -28.69 -1.89 15.57
N GLU A 69 -28.08 -2.54 16.57
CA GLU A 69 -26.64 -2.80 16.63
C GLU A 69 -26.15 -3.62 15.43
N SER A 70 -26.88 -4.68 15.06
CA SER A 70 -26.52 -5.51 13.92
C SER A 70 -26.62 -4.74 12.59
N LYS A 71 -27.61 -3.85 12.43
CA LYS A 71 -27.75 -3.00 11.25
C LYS A 71 -26.65 -1.94 11.16
N ALA A 72 -26.25 -1.35 12.29
CA ALA A 72 -25.14 -0.40 12.33
C ALA A 72 -23.82 -1.07 11.92
N GLY A 73 -23.58 -2.30 12.37
CA GLY A 73 -22.43 -3.09 11.93
C GLY A 73 -22.43 -3.36 10.42
N VAL A 74 -23.59 -3.68 9.84
CA VAL A 74 -23.73 -3.86 8.38
C VAL A 74 -23.32 -2.60 7.62
N GLU A 75 -23.84 -1.44 8.02
CA GLU A 75 -23.52 -0.16 7.37
C GLU A 75 -22.02 0.17 7.49
N HIS A 76 -21.43 -0.04 8.67
CA HIS A 76 -19.99 0.13 8.90
C HIS A 76 -19.16 -0.69 7.90
N PHE A 77 -19.42 -1.99 7.77
CA PHE A 77 -18.65 -2.84 6.87
C PHE A 77 -18.92 -2.53 5.39
N GLN A 78 -20.16 -2.19 5.00
CA GLN A 78 -20.45 -1.76 3.63
C GLN A 78 -19.62 -0.53 3.24
N ASN A 79 -19.56 0.49 4.09
CA ASN A 79 -18.79 1.69 3.85
C ASN A 79 -17.28 1.40 3.76
N GLN A 80 -16.76 0.53 4.64
CA GLN A 80 -15.36 0.13 4.61
C GLN A 80 -15.02 -0.66 3.34
N PHE A 81 -15.89 -1.59 2.91
CA PHE A 81 -15.69 -2.35 1.67
C PHE A 81 -15.65 -1.47 0.43
N ILE A 82 -16.55 -0.47 0.34
CA ILE A 82 -16.55 0.51 -0.74
C ILE A 82 -15.23 1.28 -0.76
N ARG A 83 -14.83 1.86 0.38
CA ARG A 83 -13.58 2.63 0.49
C ARG A 83 -12.34 1.81 0.17
N GLN A 84 -12.25 0.57 0.66
CA GLN A 84 -11.09 -0.28 0.35
C GLN A 84 -11.03 -0.64 -1.14
N ARG A 85 -12.17 -0.85 -1.80
CA ARG A 85 -12.19 -1.09 -3.26
C ARG A 85 -11.72 0.12 -4.06
N GLU A 86 -12.10 1.32 -3.64
CA GLU A 86 -11.63 2.57 -4.25
C GLU A 86 -10.10 2.70 -4.11
N VAL A 87 -9.58 2.53 -2.89
CA VAL A 87 -8.12 2.57 -2.61
C VAL A 87 -7.37 1.53 -3.44
N ILE A 88 -7.91 0.30 -3.56
CA ILE A 88 -7.32 -0.74 -4.39
C ILE A 88 -7.27 -0.33 -5.86
N ASP A 89 -8.34 0.26 -6.40
CA ASP A 89 -8.38 0.68 -7.81
C ASP A 89 -7.43 1.86 -8.08
N GLU A 90 -7.36 2.83 -7.18
CA GLU A 90 -6.42 3.96 -7.25
C GLU A 90 -4.97 3.47 -7.21
N LEU A 91 -4.62 2.62 -6.24
CA LEU A 91 -3.26 2.11 -6.09
C LEU A 91 -2.85 1.21 -7.25
N LYS A 92 -3.77 0.40 -7.77
CA LYS A 92 -3.53 -0.40 -8.99
C LYS A 92 -3.26 0.50 -10.19
N HIS A 93 -3.99 1.61 -10.33
CA HIS A 93 -3.74 2.57 -11.40
C HIS A 93 -2.35 3.22 -11.25
N GLU A 94 -1.99 3.66 -10.04
CA GLU A 94 -0.66 4.20 -9.74
C GLU A 94 0.47 3.22 -10.11
N ILE A 95 0.36 1.95 -9.72
CA ILE A 95 1.35 0.93 -10.06
C ILE A 95 1.47 0.75 -11.58
N ARG A 96 0.35 0.78 -12.31
CA ARG A 96 0.37 0.70 -13.78
C ARG A 96 1.06 1.90 -14.43
N VAL A 97 0.84 3.10 -13.92
CA VAL A 97 1.54 4.31 -14.39
C VAL A 97 3.04 4.21 -14.14
N ASN A 98 3.45 3.69 -12.97
CA ASN A 98 4.86 3.45 -12.66
C ASN A 98 5.47 2.40 -13.61
N GLU A 99 4.73 1.34 -13.91
CA GLU A 99 5.14 0.29 -14.85
C GLU A 99 5.29 0.80 -16.30
N GLU A 100 4.36 1.63 -16.75
CA GLU A 100 4.46 2.30 -18.05
C GLU A 100 5.69 3.22 -18.11
N SER A 101 5.97 3.96 -17.03
CA SER A 101 7.19 4.78 -16.91
C SER A 101 8.47 3.94 -16.95
N LEU A 102 8.45 2.78 -16.26
CA LEU A 102 9.56 1.83 -16.25
C LEU A 102 9.84 1.32 -17.67
N SER A 103 8.80 0.85 -18.37
CA SER A 103 8.88 0.39 -19.75
C SER A 103 9.39 1.49 -20.70
N ALA A 104 8.91 2.73 -20.56
CA ALA A 104 9.38 3.86 -21.38
C ALA A 104 10.88 4.14 -21.17
N ARG A 105 11.39 4.03 -19.94
CA ARG A 105 12.82 4.22 -19.62
C ARG A 105 13.71 3.10 -20.16
N LEU A 106 13.13 1.92 -20.37
CA LEU A 106 13.80 0.76 -20.97
C LEU A 106 13.72 0.74 -22.50
N SER A 107 12.74 1.42 -23.11
CA SER A 107 12.50 1.37 -24.56
C SER A 107 13.71 1.71 -25.44
N ASN A 108 14.67 2.49 -24.91
CA ASN A 108 15.92 2.88 -25.58
C ASN A 108 17.10 1.96 -25.27
N LEU A 109 16.93 0.96 -24.40
CA LEU A 109 17.94 -0.04 -24.04
C LEU A 109 17.60 -1.34 -24.75
N THR A 110 18.59 -1.98 -25.38
CA THR A 110 18.40 -3.25 -26.07
C THR A 110 19.27 -4.32 -25.43
N GLY A 111 18.71 -5.51 -25.23
CA GLY A 111 19.47 -6.67 -24.74
C GLY A 111 19.75 -6.68 -23.22
N PRO A 112 20.77 -7.42 -22.77
CA PRO A 112 21.06 -7.70 -21.35
C PRO A 112 21.36 -6.47 -20.46
N GLU A 113 21.64 -5.31 -21.07
CA GLU A 113 21.85 -4.04 -20.35
C GLU A 113 20.56 -3.47 -19.76
N ALA A 114 19.40 -3.81 -20.34
CA ALA A 114 18.10 -3.41 -19.79
C ALA A 114 17.82 -4.11 -18.45
N ASP A 115 18.14 -5.41 -18.35
CA ASP A 115 17.86 -6.24 -17.17
C ASP A 115 18.83 -5.96 -16.01
N THR A 116 20.06 -5.53 -16.32
CA THR A 116 21.09 -5.21 -15.32
C THR A 116 21.05 -3.77 -14.84
N LYS A 117 20.25 -2.92 -15.50
CA LYS A 117 20.06 -1.53 -15.10
C LYS A 117 19.40 -1.47 -13.73
N ARG A 118 19.90 -0.56 -12.89
CA ARG A 118 19.30 -0.24 -11.60
C ARG A 118 18.61 1.10 -11.69
N LEU A 119 17.41 1.19 -11.14
CA LEU A 119 16.65 2.42 -11.03
C LEU A 119 16.33 2.68 -9.57
N VAL A 120 16.12 3.97 -9.26
CA VAL A 120 15.61 4.43 -7.97
C VAL A 120 14.32 3.69 -7.65
N ASP A 121 14.29 3.07 -6.48
CA ASP A 121 13.12 2.39 -5.95
C ASP A 121 12.03 3.41 -5.62
N HIS A 122 10.80 3.11 -6.03
CA HIS A 122 9.61 3.90 -5.74
C HIS A 122 9.12 3.60 -4.32
N ASP A 123 9.87 4.05 -3.31
CA ASP A 123 9.61 3.76 -1.89
C ASP A 123 8.18 4.12 -1.45
N VAL A 124 7.60 5.18 -2.02
CA VAL A 124 6.25 5.66 -1.68
C VAL A 124 5.16 4.68 -2.12
N THR A 125 5.25 4.09 -3.32
CA THR A 125 4.22 3.16 -3.80
C THR A 125 4.27 1.85 -3.01
N ARG A 126 5.46 1.38 -2.63
CA ARG A 126 5.61 0.24 -1.73
C ARG A 126 5.00 0.50 -0.37
N GLU A 127 5.27 1.66 0.21
CA GLU A 127 4.69 2.05 1.50
C GLU A 127 3.16 2.03 1.43
N LYS A 128 2.56 2.59 0.37
CA LYS A 128 1.12 2.51 0.14
C LYS A 128 0.61 1.08 0.08
N VAL A 129 1.27 0.18 -0.67
CA VAL A 129 0.90 -1.25 -0.72
C VAL A 129 0.96 -1.88 0.66
N LEU A 130 2.00 -1.61 1.44
CA LEU A 130 2.16 -2.14 2.81
C LEU A 130 1.06 -1.65 3.75
N ILE A 131 0.73 -0.36 3.70
CA ILE A 131 -0.35 0.25 4.49
C ILE A 131 -1.69 -0.35 4.08
N THR A 132 -2.00 -0.41 2.78
CA THR A 132 -3.24 -1.01 2.27
C THR A 132 -3.34 -2.48 2.69
N ARG A 133 -2.24 -3.24 2.63
CA ARG A 133 -2.19 -4.64 3.09
C ARG A 133 -2.59 -4.75 4.56
N LYS A 134 -2.03 -3.88 5.41
CA LYS A 134 -2.31 -3.89 6.85
C LYS A 134 -3.77 -3.54 7.13
N ILE A 135 -4.28 -2.46 6.54
CA ILE A 135 -5.67 -2.02 6.69
C ILE A 135 -6.64 -3.12 6.22
N TYR A 136 -6.36 -3.74 5.08
CA TYR A 136 -7.17 -4.84 4.56
C TYR A 136 -7.20 -6.04 5.51
N GLN A 137 -6.04 -6.45 6.06
CA GLN A 137 -5.97 -7.55 7.02
C GLN A 137 -6.77 -7.25 8.29
N ASP A 138 -6.64 -6.03 8.81
CA ASP A 138 -7.34 -5.59 10.02
C ASP A 138 -8.86 -5.55 9.77
N LEU A 139 -9.32 -5.02 8.64
CA LEU A 139 -10.73 -5.04 8.23
C LEU A 139 -11.28 -6.46 8.14
N LYS A 140 -10.52 -7.37 7.53
CA LYS A 140 -10.92 -8.78 7.38
C LYS A 140 -11.05 -9.47 8.73
N GLU A 141 -10.15 -9.17 9.67
CA GLU A 141 -10.21 -9.70 11.04
C GLU A 141 -11.38 -9.10 11.83
N GLU A 142 -11.56 -7.79 11.77
CA GLU A 142 -12.68 -7.08 12.39
C GLU A 142 -14.02 -7.64 11.90
N TYR A 143 -14.16 -7.84 10.59
CA TYR A 143 -15.35 -8.42 9.98
C TYR A 143 -15.64 -9.84 10.49
N ARG A 144 -14.63 -10.71 10.51
CA ARG A 144 -14.80 -12.08 11.05
C ARG A 144 -15.22 -12.06 12.52
N ASN A 145 -14.56 -11.23 13.33
CA ASN A 145 -14.84 -11.14 14.76
C ASN A 145 -16.24 -10.60 15.02
N TRP A 146 -16.69 -9.64 14.21
CA TRP A 146 -18.06 -9.13 14.27
C TRP A 146 -19.08 -10.20 13.89
N LEU A 147 -18.86 -10.94 12.80
CA LEU A 147 -19.74 -12.05 12.39
C LEU A 147 -19.92 -13.10 13.49
N VAL A 148 -18.84 -13.48 14.18
CA VAL A 148 -18.90 -14.46 15.29
C VAL A 148 -19.71 -13.95 16.48
N ARG A 149 -19.83 -12.64 16.67
CA ARG A 149 -20.59 -12.05 17.79
C ARG A 149 -22.10 -11.96 17.50
N ILE A 150 -22.47 -11.85 16.23
CA ILE A 150 -23.86 -11.61 15.83
C ILE A 150 -24.59 -12.88 15.35
N LEU A 151 -23.85 -13.90 14.94
CA LEU A 151 -24.35 -15.22 14.51
C LEU A 151 -24.41 -16.17 15.71
#